data_AF-A0A2S1R1M8-F1
#
_entry.id   AF-A0A2S1R1M8-F1
#
_cell.length_a   1.000
_cell.length_b   1.000
_cell.length_c   1.000
_cell.angle_alpha   90.00
_cell.angle_beta   90.00
_cell.angle_gamma   90.00
#
_symmetry.space_group_name_H-M   'P 1'
#
loop_
_entity.id
_entity.type
_entity.pdbx_description
1 polymer ?
#
loop_
_entity_poly.entity_id
_entity_poly.type
_entity_poly.pdbx_seq_one_letter_code
_entity_poly.pdbx_strand_id
1 'polypeptide(L)'
;MENDNESVFDRLIKESTSFGVAGDYLESSIKRVLLPTLSNGEFLPYERREQFQIPDEYLYYLSTVDIRTVKPNGQDLYIYGLMEALSLTVNYVDCDADPDEQPVFWLSVGHRSDRGNFFICCDKASELYGQVGEFYDSSPFRDIEDFYCIGTGFADFCENVLAGKVY
;
A
#
# COMPACT_ATOMS: atom_id res chain seq x y z
N MET A 1 20.16 -30.14 6.14
CA MET A 1 18.85 -29.50 6.37
C MET A 1 19.16 -28.08 6.75
N GLU A 2 19.18 -27.18 5.77
CA GLU A 2 19.41 -25.75 6.01
C GLU A 2 18.17 -25.18 6.71
N ASN A 3 18.43 -24.37 7.76
CA ASN A 3 17.42 -23.68 8.54
C ASN A 3 16.76 -22.60 7.68
N ASP A 4 15.60 -22.93 7.11
CA ASP A 4 14.83 -22.05 6.23
C ASP A 4 13.91 -21.10 7.04
N ASN A 5 14.48 -20.44 8.05
CA ASN A 5 13.81 -19.49 8.95
C ASN A 5 14.07 -18.03 8.53
N GLU A 6 14.27 -17.76 7.25
CA GLU A 6 14.33 -16.39 6.74
C GLU A 6 12.89 -15.86 6.66
N SER A 7 12.60 -14.74 7.34
CA SER A 7 11.23 -14.21 7.33
C SER A 7 10.83 -13.77 5.92
N VAL A 8 9.54 -13.79 5.61
CA VAL A 8 9.06 -13.34 4.29
C VAL A 8 9.45 -11.88 4.04
N PHE A 9 9.55 -11.07 5.09
CA PHE A 9 10.07 -9.70 5.03
C PHE A 9 11.57 -9.66 4.70
N ASP A 10 12.40 -10.54 5.27
CA ASP A 10 13.83 -10.60 4.94
C ASP A 10 14.06 -11.00 3.48
N ARG A 11 13.25 -11.94 2.97
CA ARG A 11 13.26 -12.32 1.54
C ARG A 11 12.84 -11.15 0.65
N LEU A 12 11.78 -10.43 1.01
CA LEU A 12 11.36 -9.21 0.31
C LEU A 12 12.45 -8.13 0.31
N ILE A 13 13.16 -7.92 1.43
CA ILE A 13 14.26 -6.94 1.53
C ILE A 13 15.44 -7.32 0.61
N LYS A 14 15.80 -8.60 0.60
CA LYS A 14 16.91 -9.12 -0.21
C LYS A 14 16.59 -9.11 -1.70
N GLU A 15 15.36 -9.42 -2.06
CA GLU A 15 14.90 -9.39 -3.45
C GLU A 15 14.74 -7.95 -3.94
N SER A 16 14.15 -7.07 -3.14
CA SER A 16 13.94 -5.66 -3.50
C SER A 16 15.25 -4.87 -3.67
N THR A 17 16.31 -5.23 -2.96
CA THR A 17 17.66 -4.66 -3.16
C THR A 17 18.43 -5.24 -4.35
N SER A 18 17.95 -6.34 -4.94
CA SER A 18 18.64 -7.07 -6.03
C SER A 18 18.06 -6.81 -7.42
N PHE A 19 16.87 -6.21 -7.54
CA PHE A 19 16.12 -6.18 -8.79
C PHE A 19 15.92 -4.78 -9.37
N GLY A 20 16.64 -4.53 -10.47
CA GLY A 20 16.20 -3.65 -11.54
C GLY A 20 15.34 -4.35 -12.62
N VAL A 21 14.70 -5.51 -12.35
CA VAL A 21 13.96 -6.28 -13.38
C VAL A 21 12.75 -7.06 -12.81
N ALA A 22 11.61 -6.99 -13.53
CA ALA A 22 10.39 -7.80 -13.48
C ALA A 22 9.36 -7.53 -12.35
N GLY A 23 8.43 -6.60 -12.62
CA GLY A 23 7.29 -6.27 -11.75
C GLY A 23 6.42 -7.46 -11.35
N ASP A 24 6.29 -8.47 -12.22
CA ASP A 24 5.46 -9.67 -11.96
C ASP A 24 5.91 -10.48 -10.73
N TYR A 25 7.23 -10.56 -10.48
CA TYR A 25 7.75 -11.30 -9.33
C TYR A 25 7.57 -10.53 -8.03
N LEU A 26 7.81 -9.22 -8.05
CA LEU A 26 7.58 -8.33 -6.91
C LEU A 26 6.11 -8.34 -6.49
N GLU A 27 5.20 -8.22 -7.46
CA GLU A 27 3.76 -8.25 -7.20
C GLU A 27 3.32 -9.59 -6.58
N SER A 28 3.82 -10.72 -7.11
CA SER A 28 3.57 -12.05 -6.53
C SER A 28 4.07 -12.17 -5.09
N SER A 29 5.26 -11.64 -4.78
CA SER A 29 5.80 -11.66 -3.41
C SER A 29 4.98 -10.78 -2.46
N ILE A 30 4.54 -9.60 -2.91
CA ILE A 30 3.67 -8.73 -2.11
C ILE A 30 2.32 -9.39 -1.86
N LYS A 31 1.71 -9.99 -2.89
CA LYS A 31 0.46 -10.76 -2.78
C LYS A 31 0.56 -11.83 -1.70
N ARG A 32 1.67 -12.57 -1.64
CA ARG A 32 1.88 -13.62 -0.63
C ARG A 32 1.95 -13.10 0.81
N VAL A 33 2.40 -11.86 1.00
CA VAL A 33 2.46 -11.24 2.33
C VAL A 33 1.14 -10.59 2.71
N LEU A 34 0.59 -9.77 1.82
CA LEU A 34 -0.57 -8.94 2.15
C LEU A 34 -1.88 -9.69 2.08
N LEU A 35 -2.07 -10.65 1.16
CA LEU A 35 -3.37 -11.33 1.05
C LEU A 35 -3.78 -12.03 2.34
N PRO A 36 -2.91 -12.80 3.03
CA PRO A 36 -3.25 -13.35 4.33
C PRO A 36 -3.61 -12.28 5.37
N THR A 37 -2.87 -11.17 5.44
CA THR A 37 -3.18 -10.08 6.39
C THR A 37 -4.49 -9.38 6.06
N LEU A 38 -4.67 -8.94 4.82
CA LEU A 38 -5.87 -8.24 4.35
C LEU A 38 -7.14 -9.10 4.45
N SER A 39 -6.99 -10.43 4.50
CA SER A 39 -8.10 -11.36 4.72
C SER A 39 -8.26 -11.79 6.18
N ASN A 40 -7.56 -11.16 7.11
CA ASN A 40 -7.55 -11.54 8.53
C ASN A 40 -7.25 -13.04 8.75
N GLY A 41 -6.36 -13.61 7.93
CA GLY A 41 -6.00 -15.02 7.94
C GLY A 41 -7.03 -15.96 7.31
N GLU A 42 -8.16 -15.46 6.82
CA GLU A 42 -9.18 -16.26 6.16
C GLU A 42 -8.83 -16.63 4.72
N PHE A 43 -9.38 -17.76 4.27
CA PHE A 43 -9.18 -18.18 2.89
C PHE A 43 -10.10 -17.42 1.94
N LEU A 44 -9.52 -16.49 1.18
CA LEU A 44 -10.27 -15.81 0.12
C LEU A 44 -10.53 -16.73 -1.08
N PRO A 45 -11.73 -16.69 -1.68
CA PRO A 45 -11.96 -17.31 -2.99
C PRO A 45 -10.93 -16.85 -4.02
N TYR A 46 -10.57 -17.72 -4.97
CA TYR A 46 -9.58 -17.42 -6.00
C TYR A 46 -9.95 -16.14 -6.78
N GLU A 47 -11.20 -16.03 -7.21
CA GLU A 47 -11.72 -14.86 -7.95
C GLU A 47 -11.55 -13.55 -7.18
N ARG A 48 -11.64 -13.58 -5.85
CA ARG A 48 -11.42 -12.41 -4.99
C ARG A 48 -9.94 -12.07 -4.91
N ARG A 49 -9.06 -13.06 -4.75
CA ARG A 49 -7.60 -12.84 -4.72
C ARG A 49 -7.07 -12.21 -6.01
N GLU A 50 -7.64 -12.58 -7.15
CA GLU A 50 -7.31 -12.00 -8.46
C GLU A 50 -7.71 -10.51 -8.58
N GLN A 51 -8.57 -9.99 -7.69
CA GLN A 51 -8.89 -8.56 -7.66
C GLN A 51 -7.84 -7.71 -6.94
N PHE A 52 -6.95 -8.31 -6.15
CA PHE A 52 -5.82 -7.57 -5.58
C PHE A 52 -4.78 -7.31 -6.67
N GLN A 53 -4.56 -6.04 -7.00
CA GLN A 53 -3.50 -5.62 -7.92
C GLN A 53 -2.94 -4.28 -7.46
N ILE A 54 -1.62 -4.19 -7.35
CA ILE A 54 -0.96 -2.91 -7.06
C ILE A 54 -0.99 -2.09 -8.35
N PRO A 55 -1.47 -0.83 -8.32
CA PRO A 55 -1.50 0.01 -9.51
C PRO A 55 -0.10 0.22 -10.13
N ASP A 56 0.00 0.11 -11.45
CA ASP A 56 1.27 0.18 -12.20
C ASP A 56 2.04 1.48 -11.93
N GLU A 57 1.34 2.59 -11.75
CA GLU A 57 1.95 3.88 -11.43
C GLU A 57 2.71 3.85 -10.09
N TYR A 58 2.19 3.14 -9.09
CA TYR A 58 2.87 3.00 -7.81
C TYR A 58 4.07 2.05 -7.92
N LEU A 59 3.94 0.95 -8.68
CA LEU A 59 5.07 0.07 -8.97
C LEU A 59 6.20 0.80 -9.71
N TYR A 60 5.83 1.65 -10.67
CA TYR A 60 6.78 2.51 -11.36
C TYR A 60 7.47 3.46 -10.38
N TYR A 61 6.73 4.15 -9.51
CA TYR A 61 7.31 4.98 -8.45
C TYR A 61 8.32 4.20 -7.61
N LEU A 62 7.95 3.03 -7.08
CA LEU A 62 8.83 2.20 -6.25
C LEU A 62 10.16 1.86 -6.96
N SER A 63 10.11 1.63 -8.27
CA SER A 63 11.32 1.40 -9.07
C SER A 63 12.20 2.65 -9.19
N THR A 64 11.60 3.85 -9.26
CA THR A 64 12.36 5.11 -9.39
C THR A 64 13.05 5.54 -8.11
N VAL A 65 12.48 5.19 -6.95
CA VAL A 65 13.03 5.57 -5.63
C VAL A 65 13.88 4.48 -5.00
N ASP A 66 14.25 3.43 -5.77
CA ASP A 66 14.95 2.26 -5.27
C ASP A 66 14.28 1.76 -3.98
N ILE A 67 12.96 1.56 -4.04
CA ILE A 67 12.05 1.06 -2.99
C ILE A 67 12.05 1.83 -1.65
N ARG A 68 12.70 3.00 -1.56
CA ARG A 68 12.85 3.78 -0.33
C ARG A 68 11.75 4.81 -0.15
N THR A 69 11.46 5.12 1.11
CA THR A 69 10.60 6.24 1.47
C THR A 69 11.27 7.57 1.13
N VAL A 70 10.48 8.46 0.56
CA VAL A 70 10.89 9.82 0.21
C VAL A 70 10.19 10.80 1.14
N LYS A 71 10.97 11.73 1.71
CA LYS A 71 10.46 12.92 2.40
C LYS A 71 10.72 14.15 1.53
N PRO A 72 9.71 14.75 0.88
CA PRO A 72 9.88 15.99 0.15
C PRO A 72 10.39 17.12 1.05
N ASN A 73 11.38 17.88 0.57
CA ASN A 73 12.03 18.92 1.35
C ASN A 73 11.04 20.02 1.77
N GLY A 74 11.07 20.40 3.06
CA GLY A 74 10.28 21.51 3.58
C GLY A 74 8.80 21.22 3.80
N GLN A 75 8.38 19.97 3.64
CA GLN A 75 7.03 19.50 3.97
C GLN A 75 7.11 18.40 5.03
N ASP A 76 6.14 18.34 5.94
CA ASP A 76 6.02 17.21 6.85
C ASP A 76 5.23 16.09 6.17
N LEU A 77 5.79 15.58 5.07
CA LEU A 77 5.16 14.62 4.17
C LEU A 77 6.12 13.46 3.92
N TYR A 78 5.60 12.25 3.95
CA TYR A 78 6.33 11.05 3.58
C TYR A 78 5.54 10.30 2.51
N ILE A 79 6.24 9.88 1.46
CA ILE A 79 5.73 8.98 0.43
C ILE A 79 6.48 7.67 0.59
N TYR A 80 5.78 6.62 0.98
CA TYR A 80 6.40 5.39 1.44
C TYR A 80 7.04 4.61 0.30
N GLY A 81 8.21 4.07 0.60
CA GLY A 81 8.78 2.97 -0.16
C GLY A 81 8.08 1.66 0.17
N LEU A 82 8.53 0.58 -0.47
CA LEU A 82 7.85 -0.71 -0.38
C LEU A 82 7.75 -1.21 1.08
N MET A 83 8.85 -1.20 1.81
CA MET A 83 8.90 -1.80 3.15
C MET A 83 8.01 -1.06 4.16
N GLU A 84 8.02 0.27 4.14
CA GLU A 84 7.14 1.07 5.00
C GLU A 84 5.67 0.91 4.59
N ALA A 85 5.38 0.92 3.28
CA ALA A 85 4.03 0.69 2.78
C ALA A 85 3.47 -0.65 3.27
N LEU A 86 4.24 -1.74 3.17
CA LEU A 86 3.84 -3.06 3.66
C LEU A 86 3.67 -3.07 5.19
N SER A 87 4.68 -2.61 5.93
CA SER A 87 4.66 -2.65 7.39
C SER A 87 3.51 -1.84 7.98
N LEU A 88 3.24 -0.65 7.44
CA LEU A 88 2.18 0.22 7.95
C LEU A 88 0.80 -0.28 7.52
N THR A 89 0.65 -0.83 6.31
CA THR A 89 -0.60 -1.49 5.91
C THR A 89 -0.97 -2.61 6.87
N VAL A 90 0.00 -3.46 7.25
CA VAL A 90 -0.24 -4.52 8.23
C VAL A 90 -0.68 -3.93 9.58
N ASN A 91 0.02 -2.91 10.08
CA ASN A 91 -0.34 -2.27 11.35
C ASN A 91 -1.76 -1.68 11.33
N TYR A 92 -2.17 -1.03 10.23
CA TYR A 92 -3.53 -0.51 10.11
C TYR A 92 -4.56 -1.62 10.08
N VAL A 93 -4.35 -2.68 9.30
CA VAL A 93 -5.27 -3.83 9.28
C VAL A 93 -5.41 -4.43 10.68
N ASP A 94 -4.29 -4.66 11.38
CA ASP A 94 -4.29 -5.26 12.72
C ASP A 94 -5.01 -4.38 13.77
N CYS A 95 -4.99 -3.05 13.61
CA CYS A 95 -5.59 -2.11 14.55
C CYS A 95 -7.03 -1.73 14.23
N ASP A 96 -7.38 -1.67 12.94
CA ASP A 96 -8.56 -0.98 12.46
C ASP A 96 -9.56 -1.88 11.73
N ALA A 97 -9.13 -3.02 11.17
CA ALA A 97 -10.01 -3.85 10.36
C ALA A 97 -11.10 -4.52 11.19
N ASP A 98 -12.35 -4.41 10.71
CA ASP A 98 -13.46 -5.19 11.23
C ASP A 98 -13.38 -6.64 10.68
N PRO A 99 -13.30 -7.67 11.54
CA PRO A 99 -13.25 -9.06 11.11
C PRO A 99 -14.51 -9.54 10.39
N ASP A 100 -15.65 -8.87 10.55
CA ASP A 100 -16.94 -9.25 9.97
C ASP A 100 -17.18 -8.59 8.58
N GLU A 101 -16.32 -7.65 8.17
CA GLU A 101 -16.40 -6.99 6.86
C GLU A 101 -15.58 -7.70 5.77
N GLN A 102 -15.99 -7.52 4.52
CA GLN A 102 -15.21 -8.06 3.40
C GLN A 102 -13.85 -7.37 3.31
N PRO A 103 -12.79 -8.11 2.94
CA PRO A 103 -11.47 -7.52 2.82
C PRO A 103 -11.47 -6.45 1.74
N VAL A 104 -11.09 -5.24 2.11
CA VAL A 104 -10.83 -4.14 1.19
C VAL A 104 -9.34 -4.10 0.87
N PHE A 105 -9.00 -4.04 -0.41
CA PHE A 105 -7.59 -4.04 -0.82
C PHE A 105 -7.07 -2.62 -0.91
N TRP A 106 -6.47 -2.16 0.18
CA TRP A 106 -5.81 -0.86 0.27
C TRP A 106 -4.36 -1.04 0.71
N LEU A 107 -3.50 -0.14 0.26
CA LEU A 107 -2.11 -0.07 0.66
C LEU A 107 -1.79 1.33 1.18
N SER A 108 -1.16 1.42 2.33
CA SER A 108 -0.64 2.68 2.86
C SER A 108 0.53 3.15 1.99
N VAL A 109 0.47 4.40 1.52
CA VAL A 109 1.45 4.97 0.58
C VAL A 109 2.10 6.26 1.07
N GLY A 110 1.66 6.78 2.21
CA GLY A 110 2.29 7.94 2.81
C GLY A 110 1.50 8.52 3.98
N HIS A 111 2.00 9.60 4.52
CA HIS A 111 1.29 10.44 5.50
C HIS A 111 1.83 11.86 5.46
N ARG A 112 1.01 12.83 5.89
CA ARG A 112 1.41 14.24 6.09
C ARG A 112 1.35 14.71 7.54
N SER A 113 0.87 13.85 8.44
CA SER A 113 0.95 14.02 9.89
C SER A 113 0.66 12.68 10.56
N ASP A 114 0.64 12.66 11.88
CA ASP A 114 0.11 11.54 12.67
C ASP A 114 -1.38 11.24 12.40
N ARG A 115 -2.10 12.18 11.79
CA ARG A 115 -3.55 12.11 11.58
C ARG A 115 -3.91 11.90 10.11
N GLY A 116 -3.20 12.54 9.18
CA GLY A 116 -3.47 12.49 7.75
C GLY A 116 -2.67 11.40 7.03
N ASN A 117 -3.32 10.26 6.77
CA ASN A 117 -2.70 9.07 6.20
C ASN A 117 -3.20 8.82 4.78
N PHE A 118 -2.30 8.43 3.87
CA PHE A 118 -2.63 8.20 2.47
C PHE A 118 -2.67 6.71 2.15
N PHE A 119 -3.71 6.30 1.42
CA PHE A 119 -3.87 4.93 0.96
C PHE A 119 -4.23 4.91 -0.52
N ILE A 120 -3.66 3.97 -1.25
CA ILE A 120 -4.02 3.67 -2.63
C ILE A 120 -4.94 2.44 -2.67
N CYS A 121 -6.00 2.51 -3.46
CA CYS A 121 -6.88 1.37 -3.67
C CYS A 121 -6.24 0.37 -4.65
N CYS A 122 -6.06 -0.85 -4.18
CA CYS A 122 -5.52 -2.00 -4.91
C CYS A 122 -6.61 -3.00 -5.33
N ASP A 123 -7.90 -2.65 -5.20
CA ASP A 123 -9.02 -3.52 -5.53
C ASP A 123 -9.57 -3.24 -6.93
N LYS A 124 -9.29 -4.12 -7.89
CA LYS A 124 -9.76 -3.97 -9.29
C LYS A 124 -11.28 -4.00 -9.44
N ALA A 125 -11.99 -4.59 -8.49
CA ALA A 125 -13.45 -4.62 -8.52
C ALA A 125 -14.06 -3.30 -8.02
N SER A 126 -13.27 -2.44 -7.37
CA SER A 126 -13.71 -1.15 -6.85
C SER A 126 -13.65 -0.05 -7.91
N GLU A 127 -14.63 0.85 -7.90
CA GLU A 127 -14.59 2.10 -8.69
C GLU A 127 -13.46 3.04 -8.24
N LEU A 128 -12.90 2.80 -7.06
CA LEU A 128 -11.77 3.55 -6.50
C LEU A 128 -10.42 3.00 -6.91
N TYR A 129 -10.35 1.90 -7.69
CA TYR A 129 -9.08 1.28 -8.10
C TYR A 129 -8.08 2.31 -8.64
N GLY A 130 -6.86 2.30 -8.11
CA GLY A 130 -5.79 3.22 -8.50
C GLY A 130 -5.84 4.60 -7.86
N GLN A 131 -6.99 5.00 -7.29
CA GLN A 131 -7.11 6.28 -6.62
C GLN A 131 -6.37 6.28 -5.28
N VAL A 132 -5.82 7.44 -4.93
CA VAL A 132 -5.20 7.70 -3.64
C VAL A 132 -6.10 8.63 -2.83
N GLY A 133 -6.47 8.17 -1.64
CA GLY A 133 -7.27 8.92 -0.68
C GLY A 133 -6.47 9.27 0.56
N GLU A 134 -6.84 10.39 1.17
CA GLU A 134 -6.48 10.72 2.54
C GLU A 134 -7.58 10.27 3.49
N PHE A 135 -7.16 9.72 4.64
CA PHE A 135 -8.00 9.40 5.77
C PHE A 135 -7.43 10.13 6.98
N TYR A 136 -8.26 10.94 7.64
CA TYR A 136 -7.85 11.77 8.78
C TYR A 136 -8.32 11.13 10.10
N ASP A 137 -7.40 10.83 11.01
CA ASP A 137 -7.67 10.06 12.25
C ASP A 137 -8.37 8.69 11.99
N SER A 138 -8.27 8.19 10.75
CA SER A 138 -8.99 7.02 10.25
C SER A 138 -8.16 6.25 9.22
N SER A 139 -8.72 5.15 8.70
CA SER A 139 -8.14 4.33 7.65
C SER A 139 -9.24 3.63 6.86
N PRO A 140 -8.96 3.17 5.62
CA PRO A 140 -9.96 2.48 4.80
C PRO A 140 -10.44 1.15 5.40
N PHE A 141 -9.77 0.63 6.43
CA PHE A 141 -10.13 -0.61 7.11
C PHE A 141 -11.14 -0.40 8.24
N ARG A 142 -11.33 0.85 8.70
CA ARG A 142 -12.31 1.22 9.72
C ARG A 142 -13.54 1.88 9.13
N ASP A 143 -13.33 2.92 8.32
CA ASP A 143 -14.42 3.72 7.78
C ASP A 143 -14.03 4.25 6.40
N ILE A 144 -14.59 3.63 5.36
CA ILE A 144 -14.34 4.04 3.99
C ILE A 144 -15.05 5.36 3.64
N GLU A 145 -16.07 5.79 4.41
CA GLU A 145 -16.79 7.04 4.17
C GLU A 145 -15.92 8.28 4.44
N ASP A 146 -14.85 8.12 5.24
CA ASP A 146 -13.83 9.14 5.49
C ASP A 146 -12.88 9.37 4.30
N PHE A 147 -13.04 8.63 3.21
CA PHE A 147 -12.20 8.76 2.01
C PHE A 147 -12.29 10.17 1.41
N TYR A 148 -11.17 10.89 1.46
CA TYR A 148 -11.01 12.15 0.74
C TYR A 148 -10.04 11.96 -0.43
N CYS A 149 -10.56 11.99 -1.66
CA CYS A 149 -9.76 11.79 -2.87
C CYS A 149 -8.68 12.88 -3.00
N ILE A 150 -7.41 12.46 -3.06
CA ILE A 150 -6.26 13.33 -3.31
C ILE A 150 -5.77 13.21 -4.75
N GLY A 151 -5.85 12.01 -5.32
CA GLY A 151 -5.42 11.77 -6.68
C GLY A 151 -6.23 10.66 -7.33
N THR A 152 -6.54 10.86 -8.60
CA THR A 152 -7.20 9.85 -9.46
C THR A 152 -6.26 8.73 -9.91
N GLY A 153 -4.96 8.91 -9.62
CA GLY A 153 -3.86 7.97 -9.82
C GLY A 153 -2.70 8.34 -8.89
N PHE A 154 -1.65 7.52 -8.86
CA PHE A 154 -0.50 7.77 -8.00
C PHE A 154 0.35 8.95 -8.48
N ALA A 155 0.44 9.16 -9.79
CA ALA A 155 1.16 10.31 -10.36
C ALA A 155 0.45 11.64 -10.01
N ASP A 156 -0.87 11.69 -10.21
CA ASP A 156 -1.72 12.85 -9.86
C ASP A 156 -1.67 13.14 -8.35
N PHE A 157 -1.71 12.10 -7.51
CA PHE A 157 -1.44 12.22 -6.08
C PHE A 157 -0.10 12.92 -5.82
N CYS A 158 1.01 12.40 -6.36
CA CYS A 158 2.33 12.98 -6.15
C CYS A 158 2.37 14.47 -6.54
N GLU A 159 1.77 14.85 -7.67
CA GLU A 159 1.67 16.25 -8.07
C GLU A 159 0.87 17.08 -7.07
N ASN A 160 -0.27 16.59 -6.60
CA ASN A 160 -1.16 17.32 -5.68
C ASN A 160 -0.54 17.53 -4.31
N VAL A 161 0.12 16.52 -3.74
CA VAL A 161 0.86 16.68 -2.47
C VAL A 161 2.10 17.55 -2.63
N LEU A 162 2.92 17.36 -3.68
CA LEU A 162 4.11 18.19 -3.89
C LEU A 162 3.77 19.66 -4.16
N ALA A 163 2.68 19.94 -4.84
CA ALA A 163 2.19 21.30 -5.08
C ALA A 163 1.53 21.94 -3.85
N GLY A 164 1.38 21.21 -2.73
CA GLY A 164 0.72 21.71 -1.53
C GLY A 164 -0.76 22.03 -1.74
N LYS A 165 -1.42 21.38 -2.71
CA LYS A 165 -2.85 21.59 -3.00
C LYS A 165 -3.78 20.90 -2.00
N VAL A 166 -3.23 20.04 -1.16
CA VAL A 166 -3.94 19.37 -0.08
C VAL A 166 -3.79 20.22 1.17
N TYR A 167 -4.84 20.97 1.53
CA TYR A 167 -4.97 21.70 2.80
C TYR A 167 -5.94 20.97 3.71
#